data_AF-A0A953EPC2-F1
#
_entry.id   AF-A0A953EPC2-F1
#
_cell.length_a   1.000
_cell.length_b   1.000
_cell.length_c   1.000
_cell.angle_alpha   90.00
_cell.angle_beta   90.00
_cell.angle_gamma   90.00
#
_symmetry.space_group_name_H-M   'P 1'
#
loop_
_entity.id
_entity.type
_entity.pdbx_description
1 polymer ?
#
loop_
_entity_poly.entity_id
_entity_poly.type
_entity_poly.pdbx_seq_one_letter_code
_entity_poly.pdbx_strand_id
1 'polypeptide(L)'
;MRGFLLIAETLFLGDDLLPWLLLAVGAALAVANIAAVVRPPREDPSDPNSPRREPASISRAIPLVLLGVAVSVWALVTLIAG
;
A
#
# COMPACT_ATOMS: atom_id res chain seq x y z
N MET A 1 9.96 -32.97 11.12
CA MET A 1 8.86 -32.07 11.55
C MET A 1 9.32 -30.91 12.44
N ARG A 2 10.25 -31.10 13.39
CA ARG A 2 10.83 -29.99 14.21
C ARG A 2 11.57 -28.89 13.41
N GLY A 3 12.10 -29.23 12.23
CA GLY A 3 12.77 -28.26 11.35
C GLY A 3 11.86 -27.18 10.80
N PHE A 4 10.61 -27.49 10.42
CA PHE A 4 9.63 -26.54 9.82
C PHE A 4 9.16 -25.46 10.81
N LEU A 5 9.16 -25.78 12.11
CA LEU A 5 8.75 -24.89 13.19
C LEU A 5 9.79 -23.80 13.51
N LEU A 6 11.09 -24.10 13.37
CA LEU A 6 12.16 -23.09 13.51
C LEU A 6 12.17 -22.08 12.35
N ILE A 7 11.75 -22.51 11.17
CA ILE A 7 11.69 -21.64 9.99
C ILE A 7 10.53 -20.66 10.13
N ALA A 8 9.34 -21.05 10.61
CA ALA A 8 8.21 -20.15 10.84
C ALA A 8 8.47 -19.04 11.89
N GLU A 9 9.27 -19.31 12.93
CA GLU A 9 9.61 -18.30 13.95
C GLU A 9 10.64 -17.26 13.46
N THR A 10 11.38 -17.60 12.40
CA THR A 10 12.42 -16.74 11.82
C THR A 10 11.95 -16.05 10.53
N LEU A 11 10.84 -16.47 9.93
CA LEU A 11 10.60 -16.24 8.49
C LEU A 11 9.94 -14.94 8.05
N PHE A 12 9.49 -14.01 8.89
CA PHE A 12 9.05 -12.71 8.38
C PHE A 12 9.23 -11.68 9.52
N LEU A 13 10.46 -11.22 9.81
CA LEU A 13 10.84 -10.07 10.69
C LEU A 13 10.71 -10.16 12.24
N GLY A 14 10.36 -11.29 12.84
CA GLY A 14 10.28 -11.39 14.31
C GLY A 14 9.15 -10.48 14.87
N ASP A 15 9.43 -9.69 15.92
CA ASP A 15 8.44 -8.80 16.56
C ASP A 15 7.96 -7.64 15.67
N ASP A 16 8.80 -7.19 14.72
CA ASP A 16 8.53 -6.00 13.89
C ASP A 16 7.93 -6.30 12.53
N LEU A 17 7.44 -7.52 12.34
CA LEU A 17 6.88 -7.91 11.06
C LEU A 17 5.72 -7.02 10.62
N LEU A 18 4.74 -6.91 11.50
CA LEU A 18 3.51 -6.17 11.23
C LEU A 18 3.83 -4.71 10.94
N PRO A 19 4.69 -4.01 11.72
CA PRO A 19 5.18 -2.68 11.37
C PRO A 19 5.73 -2.57 9.95
N TRP A 20 6.64 -3.44 9.54
CA TRP A 20 7.23 -3.36 8.19
C TRP A 20 6.22 -3.65 7.07
N LEU A 21 5.35 -4.65 7.26
CA LEU A 21 4.27 -4.96 6.32
C LEU A 21 3.31 -3.79 6.18
N LEU A 22 2.92 -3.21 7.32
CA LEU A 22 1.96 -2.13 7.37
C LEU A 22 2.55 -0.83 6.80
N LEU A 23 3.84 -0.59 7.03
CA LEU A 23 4.59 0.49 6.42
C LEU A 23 4.60 0.34 4.89
N ALA A 24 4.92 -0.85 4.39
CA ALA A 24 4.98 -1.14 2.96
C ALA A 24 3.62 -1.00 2.29
N VAL A 25 2.57 -1.59 2.88
CA VAL A 25 1.20 -1.55 2.35
C VAL A 25 0.64 -0.12 2.41
N GLY A 26 0.82 0.60 3.52
CA GLY A 26 0.41 2.00 3.65
C GLY A 26 1.09 2.90 2.61
N ALA A 27 2.40 2.71 2.40
CA ALA A 27 3.18 3.53 1.48
C ALA A 27 2.78 3.23 0.04
N ALA A 28 2.59 1.95 -0.31
CA ALA A 28 2.11 1.53 -1.62
C ALA A 28 0.71 2.09 -1.91
N LEU A 29 -0.20 2.07 -0.93
CA LEU A 29 -1.54 2.62 -1.08
C LEU A 29 -1.49 4.13 -1.37
N ALA A 30 -0.70 4.89 -0.61
CA ALA A 30 -0.55 6.32 -0.83
C ALA A 30 0.06 6.62 -2.20
N VAL A 31 1.19 5.99 -2.54
CA VAL A 31 1.90 6.23 -3.80
C VAL A 31 1.06 5.82 -5.02
N ALA A 32 0.37 4.68 -4.97
CA ALA A 32 -0.46 4.23 -6.10
C ALA A 32 -1.63 5.19 -6.37
N ASN A 33 -2.30 5.68 -5.33
CA ASN A 33 -3.39 6.64 -5.49
C ASN A 33 -2.90 8.01 -5.95
N ILE A 34 -1.76 8.48 -5.45
CA ILE A 34 -1.12 9.71 -5.96
C ILE A 34 -0.75 9.56 -7.44
N ALA A 35 -0.12 8.44 -7.81
CA ALA A 35 0.26 8.15 -9.20
C ALA A 35 -0.95 8.10 -10.14
N ALA A 36 -2.08 7.54 -9.68
CA ALA A 36 -3.32 7.51 -10.45
C ALA A 36 -3.91 8.91 -10.71
N VAL A 37 -3.72 9.86 -9.79
CA VAL A 37 -4.14 11.26 -9.96
C VAL A 37 -3.17 12.04 -10.84
N VAL A 38 -1.86 11.89 -10.61
CA VAL A 38 -0.80 12.60 -11.36
C VAL A 38 -0.74 12.13 -12.82
N ARG A 39 -0.89 10.81 -13.03
CA ARG A 39 -0.91 10.20 -14.35
C ARG A 39 -2.17 9.36 -14.51
N PRO A 40 -3.31 10.00 -14.87
CA PRO A 40 -4.54 9.28 -15.13
C PRO A 40 -4.33 8.19 -16.19
N PRO A 41 -4.81 6.96 -15.95
CA PRO A 41 -4.78 5.90 -16.94
C PRO A 41 -5.44 6.37 -18.24
N ARG A 42 -4.77 6.15 -19.37
CA ARG A 42 -5.25 6.62 -20.69
C ARG A 42 -6.28 5.66 -21.29
N GLU A 43 -6.20 4.40 -20.92
CA GLU A 43 -7.02 3.29 -21.43
C GLU A 43 -7.94 2.79 -20.32
N ASP A 44 -9.18 2.45 -20.66
CA ASP A 44 -10.01 1.69 -19.73
C ASP A 44 -9.60 0.21 -19.80
N PRO A 45 -9.20 -0.41 -18.69
CA PRO A 45 -8.86 -1.83 -18.67
C PRO A 45 -10.03 -2.76 -19.06
N SER A 46 -11.26 -2.25 -19.05
CA SER A 46 -12.48 -2.97 -19.44
C SER A 46 -12.84 -2.78 -20.91
N ASP A 47 -12.36 -1.70 -21.55
CA ASP A 47 -12.57 -1.40 -22.96
C ASP A 47 -11.38 -0.61 -23.54
N PRO A 48 -10.42 -1.28 -24.20
CA PRO A 48 -9.23 -0.64 -24.75
C PRO A 48 -9.52 0.30 -25.94
N ASN A 49 -10.74 0.28 -26.50
CA ASN A 49 -11.16 1.17 -27.59
C ASN A 49 -12.02 2.35 -27.09
N SER A 50 -12.30 2.44 -25.79
CA SER A 50 -13.12 3.53 -25.26
C SER A 50 -12.40 4.88 -25.40
N PRO A 51 -13.13 6.01 -25.54
CA PRO A 51 -12.55 7.33 -25.33
C PRO A 51 -11.81 7.36 -23.99
N ARG A 52 -10.71 8.13 -23.92
CA ARG A 52 -9.84 8.22 -22.73
C ARG A 52 -10.67 8.19 -21.46
N ARG A 53 -10.32 7.26 -20.57
CA ARG A 53 -10.97 7.09 -19.26
C ARG A 53 -11.08 8.45 -18.55
N GLU A 54 -12.27 8.76 -18.05
CA GLU A 54 -12.47 9.96 -17.25
C GLU A 54 -11.47 9.96 -16.07
N PRO A 55 -10.85 11.10 -15.75
CA PRO A 55 -9.89 11.18 -14.66
C PRO A 55 -10.45 10.54 -13.39
N ALA A 56 -9.64 9.72 -12.71
CA ALA A 56 -10.04 9.07 -11.47
C ALA A 56 -10.63 10.11 -10.52
N SER A 57 -11.85 9.88 -10.03
CA SER A 57 -12.54 10.83 -9.17
C SER A 57 -11.68 11.14 -7.95
N ILE A 58 -11.20 12.38 -7.86
CA ILE A 58 -10.30 12.85 -6.80
C ILE A 58 -10.92 12.62 -5.41
N SER A 59 -12.24 12.71 -5.30
CA SER A 59 -13.00 12.42 -4.09
C SER A 59 -12.81 11.00 -3.54
N ARG A 60 -12.53 10.01 -4.40
CA ARG A 60 -12.24 8.63 -3.99
C ARG A 60 -10.76 8.42 -3.65
N ALA A 61 -9.86 9.14 -4.31
CA ALA A 61 -8.42 9.00 -4.10
C ALA A 61 -7.94 9.64 -2.79
N ILE A 62 -8.46 10.83 -2.44
CA ILE A 62 -8.04 11.57 -1.23
C ILE A 62 -8.11 10.72 0.05
N PRO A 63 -9.25 10.09 0.41
CA PRO A 63 -9.33 9.32 1.65
C PRO A 63 -8.36 8.12 1.67
N LEU A 64 -8.10 7.50 0.51
CA LEU A 64 -7.17 6.38 0.39
C LEU A 64 -5.71 6.83 0.57
N VAL A 65 -5.34 7.99 0.02
CA VAL A 65 -4.00 8.57 0.24
C VAL A 65 -3.81 8.90 1.72
N LEU A 66 -4.78 9.58 2.33
CA LEU A 66 -4.72 9.94 3.75
C LEU A 66 -4.61 8.71 4.64
N LEU A 67 -5.40 7.66 4.35
CA LEU A 67 -5.34 6.40 5.07
C LEU A 67 -3.98 5.74 4.91
N GLY A 68 -3.46 5.63 3.68
CA GLY A 68 -2.14 5.05 3.41
C GLY A 68 -1.03 5.78 4.16
N VAL A 69 -1.04 7.12 4.14
CA VAL A 69 -0.08 7.95 4.87
C VAL A 69 -0.21 7.76 6.38
N ALA A 70 -1.43 7.82 6.93
CA ALA A 70 -1.65 7.65 8.37
C ALA A 70 -1.15 6.28 8.86
N VAL A 71 -1.45 5.23 8.10
CA VAL A 71 -1.01 3.86 8.38
C VAL A 71 0.51 3.73 8.30
N SER A 72 1.15 4.31 7.27
CA SER A 72 2.60 4.33 7.16
C SER A 72 3.27 5.08 8.28
N VAL A 73 2.76 6.26 8.66
CA VAL A 73 3.33 7.04 9.76
C VAL A 73 3.22 6.28 11.07
N TRP A 74 2.06 5.67 11.35
CA TRP A 74 1.88 4.86 12.54
C TRP A 74 2.84 3.67 12.58
N ALA A 75 2.96 2.93 11.48
CA ALA A 75 3.89 1.81 11.36
C ALA A 75 5.35 2.24 11.55
N LEU A 76 5.74 3.40 11.00
CA LEU A 76 7.08 3.97 11.15
C LEU A 76 7.36 4.34 12.62
N VAL A 77 6.39 4.94 13.31
CA VAL A 77 6.49 5.26 14.74
C VAL A 77 6.65 3.98 15.55
N THR A 78 5.85 2.94 15.28
CA THR A 78 5.98 1.64 15.97
C THR A 78 7.35 1.01 15.75
N LEU A 79 7.92 1.13 14.55
CA LEU A 79 9.28 0.65 14.23
C LEU A 79 10.42 1.41 14.92
N ILE A 80 10.19 2.68 15.26
CA ILE A 80 11.21 3.54 15.91
C ILE A 80 11.07 3.47 17.43
N ALA A 81 9.85 3.28 17.94
CA ALA A 81 9.54 3.30 19.37
C ALA A 81 9.45 1.90 20.01
N GLY A 82 9.30 0.84 19.19
CA GLY A 82 9.44 -0.57 19.59
C GLY A 82 10.89 -0.97 19.69
#